data_AF-A0A1T4Y7C3-F1
#
_entry.id   AF-A0A1T4Y7C3-F1
#
_cell.length_a   1.000
_cell.length_b   1.000
_cell.length_c   1.000
_cell.angle_alpha   90.00
_cell.angle_beta   90.00
_cell.angle_gamma   90.00
#
_symmetry.space_group_name_H-M   'P 1'
#
loop_
_entity.id
_entity.type
_entity.pdbx_description
1 polymer ?
#
loop_
_entity_poly.entity_id
_entity_poly.type
_entity_poly.pdbx_seq_one_letter_code
_entity_poly.pdbx_strand_id
1 'polypeptide(L)'
;MTEKRRTPSMCRHRRSIAAAALAALLALTASGCSLLIPPPPDSVSSAVDQAVTELRSTEGVASVTSKITSYDPMDDGTPSSATAWYATISVEAQPDATDLPGLADTVAHRIDEVNKLVPVNAELHLSVGAHEVGTTVSLTFADGSSDSTPASQLVATAEQVASIDSVSSIELGRLHNPPSIGVASSADVPAAATAIRQLPTFGVGDLTSVVVLYSASDEAHNTTRVTMDAASPSPEVLTLIGSLVEEPGVASVFFTGVQPPDGAPVVTDAAGWRPALSVAVGDEQTQAAVASALEAFADPQALDATMPRSSFDVTLYPQQMARVKVDGFVGLPAGSPAPDDGRKPPPPPAPAPPPAAPAPTPETPDEQAARVANDQVAIAQLLDAAGDIAGIRGTPTIQTIACQAEGIDSGLQVTGSVVIPIFKVAKTADAAYAAITNSWKAAGMSPAGGAMGRAAFGAASTTMPVQQTTIRGTTDGLSITAQGRC
;
A
#
# COMPACT_ATOMS: atom_id res chain seq x y z
N MET A 1 -75.39 6.64 -35.52
CA MET A 1 -74.63 7.73 -36.17
C MET A 1 -73.14 7.46 -35.94
N THR A 2 -72.57 6.65 -36.82
CA THR A 2 -71.56 7.00 -37.83
C THR A 2 -70.13 6.89 -37.34
N GLU A 3 -69.73 5.61 -37.33
CA GLU A 3 -68.41 5.05 -37.64
C GLU A 3 -67.56 5.91 -38.59
N LYS A 4 -66.27 6.11 -38.27
CA LYS A 4 -65.27 6.53 -39.24
C LYS A 4 -63.95 5.81 -39.01
N ARG A 5 -63.79 4.68 -39.71
CA ARG A 5 -62.52 4.00 -39.98
C ARG A 5 -61.53 4.97 -40.63
N ARG A 6 -60.28 4.98 -40.16
CA ARG A 6 -59.09 5.25 -40.99
C ARG A 6 -57.87 4.49 -40.47
N THR A 7 -57.37 3.62 -41.33
CA THR A 7 -55.99 3.13 -41.45
C THR A 7 -55.73 2.99 -42.96
N PRO A 8 -54.49 2.85 -43.45
CA PRO A 8 -53.20 3.40 -43.03
C PRO A 8 -52.51 4.13 -44.22
N SER A 9 -51.42 4.86 -43.99
CA SER A 9 -50.50 5.22 -45.08
C SER A 9 -49.05 4.98 -44.66
N MET A 10 -48.46 3.95 -45.29
CA MET A 10 -47.02 3.72 -45.32
C MET A 10 -46.29 4.90 -45.97
N CYS A 11 -45.16 5.31 -45.39
CA CYS A 11 -44.06 5.91 -46.14
C CYS A 11 -42.75 5.30 -45.64
N ARG A 12 -42.10 4.54 -46.53
CA ARG A 12 -40.79 3.94 -46.38
C ARG A 12 -39.68 5.00 -46.52
N HIS A 13 -38.63 4.79 -45.73
CA HIS A 13 -37.20 4.99 -45.99
C HIS A 13 -36.71 6.26 -46.71
N ARG A 14 -35.85 7.02 -46.01
CA ARG A 14 -34.43 7.24 -46.35
C ARG A 14 -33.85 8.32 -45.42
N ARG A 15 -32.77 8.00 -44.67
CA ARG A 15 -31.58 8.83 -44.37
C ARG A 15 -30.85 8.31 -43.12
N SER A 16 -29.95 7.34 -43.32
CA SER A 16 -28.99 6.91 -42.30
C SER A 16 -27.63 6.61 -42.96
N ILE A 17 -26.95 7.62 -43.51
CA ILE A 17 -25.57 7.46 -44.00
C ILE A 17 -24.63 8.62 -43.58
N ALA A 18 -25.10 9.67 -42.91
CA ALA A 18 -24.26 10.85 -42.62
C ALA A 18 -23.69 10.94 -41.18
N ALA A 19 -23.74 9.87 -40.38
CA ALA A 19 -23.25 9.89 -38.98
C ALA A 19 -21.90 9.16 -38.76
N ALA A 20 -21.48 8.30 -39.69
CA ALA A 20 -20.26 7.50 -39.52
C ALA A 20 -18.95 8.28 -39.79
N ALA A 21 -19.00 9.37 -40.57
CA ALA A 21 -17.80 10.13 -40.94
C ALA A 21 -17.33 11.13 -39.86
N LEU A 22 -18.22 11.57 -38.96
CA LEU A 22 -17.87 12.56 -37.92
C LEU A 22 -17.22 11.91 -36.68
N ALA A 23 -17.51 10.64 -36.39
CA ALA A 23 -16.89 9.88 -35.31
C ALA A 23 -15.42 9.52 -35.61
N ALA A 24 -15.06 9.33 -36.88
CA ALA A 24 -13.69 9.02 -37.30
C ALA A 24 -12.73 10.23 -37.18
N LEU A 25 -13.22 11.46 -37.25
CA LEU A 25 -12.39 12.67 -37.14
C LEU A 25 -12.12 13.12 -35.69
N LEU A 26 -13.01 12.78 -34.74
CA LEU A 26 -12.82 13.08 -33.31
C LEU A 26 -11.86 12.11 -32.60
N ALA A 27 -11.63 10.91 -33.15
CA ALA A 27 -10.65 9.96 -32.63
C ALA A 27 -9.18 10.37 -32.91
N LEU A 28 -8.93 11.23 -33.90
CA LEU A 28 -7.57 11.63 -34.29
C LEU A 28 -6.97 12.74 -33.40
N THR A 29 -7.78 13.56 -32.73
CA THR A 29 -7.28 14.68 -31.90
C THR A 29 -6.94 14.31 -30.46
N ALA A 30 -7.29 13.10 -30.00
CA ALA A 30 -6.93 12.59 -28.66
C ALA A 30 -5.56 11.88 -28.61
N SER A 31 -4.89 11.70 -29.76
CA SER A 31 -3.62 10.95 -29.87
C SER A 31 -2.35 11.78 -29.60
N GLY A 32 -2.50 13.09 -29.34
CA GLY A 32 -1.37 14.02 -29.18
C GLY A 32 -0.50 13.82 -27.94
N CYS A 33 -0.95 13.02 -26.96
CA CYS A 33 -0.14 12.68 -25.77
C CYS A 33 0.60 11.34 -25.88
N SER A 34 0.30 10.49 -26.87
CA SER A 34 0.95 9.18 -27.03
C SER A 34 2.38 9.24 -27.60
N LEU A 35 2.81 10.38 -28.16
CA LEU A 35 4.16 10.55 -28.71
C LEU A 35 5.25 10.81 -27.66
N LEU A 36 4.86 11.09 -26.41
CA LEU A 36 5.81 11.42 -25.33
C LEU A 36 6.23 10.21 -24.49
N ILE A 37 5.53 9.08 -24.63
CA ILE A 37 5.84 7.85 -23.90
C ILE A 37 6.58 6.93 -24.88
N PRO A 38 7.85 6.53 -24.60
CA PRO A 38 8.55 5.59 -25.46
C PRO A 38 7.73 4.29 -25.58
N PRO A 39 7.72 3.60 -26.73
CA PRO A 39 7.03 2.33 -26.83
C PRO A 39 7.67 1.26 -25.93
N PRO A 40 6.90 0.27 -25.45
CA PRO A 40 7.47 -0.87 -24.74
C PRO A 40 8.49 -1.62 -25.61
N PRO A 41 9.54 -2.21 -25.02
CA PRO A 41 10.46 -3.08 -25.73
C PRO A 41 9.72 -4.21 -26.47
N ASP A 42 10.22 -4.59 -27.65
CA ASP A 42 9.63 -5.66 -28.47
C ASP A 42 9.52 -6.98 -27.71
N SER A 43 10.47 -7.26 -26.80
CA SER A 43 10.44 -8.45 -25.93
C SER A 43 9.24 -8.46 -24.99
N VAL A 44 8.86 -7.31 -24.42
CA VAL A 44 7.70 -7.17 -23.53
C VAL A 44 6.42 -7.29 -24.34
N SER A 45 6.32 -6.55 -25.45
CA SER A 45 5.12 -6.55 -26.31
C SER A 45 4.85 -7.95 -26.87
N SER A 46 5.88 -8.62 -27.39
CA SER A 46 5.73 -9.96 -27.96
C SER A 46 5.36 -11.01 -26.91
N ALA A 47 5.91 -10.93 -25.70
CA ALA A 47 5.58 -11.85 -24.61
C ALA A 47 4.11 -11.70 -24.18
N VAL A 48 3.63 -10.46 -24.01
CA VAL A 48 2.23 -10.18 -23.66
C VAL A 48 1.29 -10.60 -24.79
N ASP A 49 1.60 -10.28 -26.04
CA ASP A 49 0.79 -10.66 -27.20
C ASP A 49 0.69 -12.19 -27.37
N GLN A 50 1.79 -12.91 -27.11
CA GLN A 50 1.80 -14.36 -27.10
C GLN A 50 0.88 -14.92 -26.00
N ALA A 51 1.01 -14.45 -24.75
CA ALA A 51 0.12 -14.90 -23.68
C ALA A 51 -1.34 -14.60 -23.96
N VAL A 52 -1.66 -13.41 -24.49
CA VAL A 52 -3.02 -13.06 -24.87
C VAL A 52 -3.55 -14.01 -25.95
N THR A 53 -2.73 -14.39 -26.92
CA THR A 53 -3.10 -15.36 -27.97
C THR A 53 -3.36 -16.74 -27.37
N GLU A 54 -2.49 -17.21 -26.48
CA GLU A 54 -2.65 -18.50 -25.81
C GLU A 54 -3.87 -18.54 -24.88
N LEU A 55 -4.10 -17.49 -24.10
CA LEU A 55 -5.28 -17.36 -23.24
C LEU A 55 -6.57 -17.34 -24.06
N ARG A 56 -6.63 -16.62 -25.18
CA ARG A 56 -7.80 -16.65 -26.08
C ARG A 56 -8.07 -18.03 -26.69
N SER A 57 -7.03 -18.87 -26.81
CA SER A 57 -7.16 -20.24 -27.30
C SER A 57 -7.52 -21.25 -26.21
N THR A 58 -7.55 -20.83 -24.94
CA THR A 58 -7.89 -21.70 -23.81
C THR A 58 -9.39 -21.95 -23.78
N GLU A 59 -9.79 -23.22 -23.67
CA GLU A 59 -11.19 -23.62 -23.56
C GLU A 59 -11.84 -22.96 -22.34
N GLY A 60 -13.07 -22.45 -22.49
CA GLY A 60 -13.76 -21.72 -21.42
C GLY A 60 -13.42 -20.23 -21.32
N VAL A 61 -12.50 -19.69 -22.13
CA VAL A 61 -12.24 -18.24 -22.21
C VAL A 61 -13.10 -17.60 -23.29
N ALA A 62 -13.82 -16.52 -22.95
CA ALA A 62 -14.64 -15.74 -23.87
C ALA A 62 -13.87 -14.58 -24.50
N SER A 63 -13.11 -13.84 -23.70
CA SER A 63 -12.31 -12.71 -24.20
C SER A 63 -11.09 -12.45 -23.32
N VAL A 64 -10.08 -11.81 -23.92
CA VAL A 64 -8.87 -11.39 -23.22
C VAL A 64 -8.50 -10.00 -23.69
N THR A 65 -8.31 -9.10 -22.73
CA THR A 65 -7.80 -7.75 -22.95
C THR A 65 -6.47 -7.57 -22.26
N SER A 66 -5.58 -6.77 -22.85
CA SER A 66 -4.30 -6.44 -22.26
C SER A 66 -3.97 -4.97 -22.42
N LYS A 67 -3.21 -4.44 -21.48
CA LYS A 67 -2.67 -3.08 -21.51
C LYS A 67 -1.24 -3.10 -20.97
N ILE A 68 -0.31 -2.47 -21.66
CA ILE A 68 1.08 -2.34 -21.22
C ILE A 68 1.32 -0.88 -20.85
N THR A 69 1.92 -0.65 -19.69
CA THR A 69 2.16 0.69 -19.12
C THR A 69 3.52 0.75 -18.45
N SER A 70 4.21 1.88 -18.55
CA SER A 70 5.48 2.07 -17.87
C SER A 70 5.26 2.32 -16.38
N TYR A 71 6.11 1.74 -15.53
CA TYR A 71 6.31 2.22 -14.17
C TYR A 71 6.92 3.64 -14.25
N ASP A 72 6.66 4.49 -13.26
CA ASP A 72 7.04 5.91 -13.27
C ASP A 72 8.47 6.13 -13.84
N PRO A 73 8.65 6.91 -14.92
CA PRO A 73 9.97 7.10 -15.55
C PRO A 73 11.01 7.82 -14.67
N MET A 74 10.65 8.23 -13.45
CA MET A 74 11.53 8.94 -12.51
C MET A 74 12.23 8.03 -11.48
N ASP A 75 11.75 6.80 -11.26
CA ASP A 75 12.41 5.80 -10.40
C ASP A 75 13.28 4.89 -11.26
N ASP A 76 14.59 5.18 -11.23
CA ASP A 76 15.80 4.36 -11.55
C ASP A 76 15.86 3.40 -12.76
N GLY A 77 14.80 3.20 -13.52
CA GLY A 77 14.73 2.32 -14.69
C GLY A 77 14.91 3.06 -16.01
N THR A 78 15.83 2.59 -16.85
CA THR A 78 15.79 3.00 -18.26
C THR A 78 14.54 2.42 -18.92
N PRO A 79 13.80 3.16 -19.78
CA PRO A 79 12.62 2.66 -20.49
C PRO A 79 12.88 1.42 -21.37
N SER A 80 14.15 1.13 -21.65
CA SER A 80 14.62 -0.07 -22.33
C SER A 80 14.62 -1.34 -21.44
N SER A 81 14.51 -1.21 -20.12
CA SER A 81 14.44 -2.34 -19.20
C SER A 81 13.02 -2.91 -19.15
N ALA A 82 12.87 -4.23 -19.23
CA ALA A 82 11.57 -4.90 -19.07
C ALA A 82 10.92 -4.61 -17.70
N THR A 83 11.74 -4.38 -16.66
CA THR A 83 11.28 -4.04 -15.30
C THR A 83 10.70 -2.63 -15.18
N ALA A 84 10.91 -1.77 -16.17
CA ALA A 84 10.30 -0.44 -16.22
C ALA A 84 8.85 -0.48 -16.76
N TRP A 85 8.33 -1.68 -17.04
CA TRP A 85 7.02 -1.90 -17.62
C TRP A 85 6.22 -2.86 -16.76
N TYR A 86 4.90 -2.71 -16.78
CA TYR A 86 3.98 -3.69 -16.25
C TYR A 86 2.82 -3.88 -17.23
N ALA A 87 2.27 -5.08 -17.26
CA ALA A 87 1.09 -5.40 -18.04
C ALA A 87 -0.12 -5.59 -17.13
N THR A 88 -1.29 -5.20 -17.60
CA THR A 88 -2.58 -5.59 -17.05
C THR A 88 -3.23 -6.55 -18.03
N ILE A 89 -3.65 -7.73 -17.59
CA ILE A 89 -4.37 -8.71 -18.41
C ILE A 89 -5.69 -9.03 -17.73
N SER A 90 -6.81 -8.80 -18.42
CA SER A 90 -8.14 -9.14 -17.94
C SER A 90 -8.72 -10.24 -18.83
N VAL A 91 -9.13 -11.34 -18.21
CA VAL A 91 -9.65 -12.55 -18.85
C VAL A 91 -11.11 -12.71 -18.47
N GLU A 92 -11.99 -12.80 -19.45
CA GLU A 92 -13.42 -13.08 -19.26
C GLU A 92 -13.68 -14.55 -19.57
N ALA A 93 -14.22 -15.31 -18.62
CA ALA A 93 -14.67 -16.67 -18.83
C ALA A 93 -15.98 -16.72 -19.65
N GLN A 94 -16.22 -17.83 -20.34
CA GLN A 94 -17.52 -18.10 -20.96
C GLN A 94 -18.59 -18.27 -19.88
N PRO A 95 -19.81 -17.72 -20.05
CA PRO A 95 -20.87 -17.85 -19.05
C PRO A 95 -21.21 -19.30 -18.69
N ASP A 96 -21.03 -20.22 -19.64
CA ASP A 96 -21.30 -21.65 -19.52
C ASP A 96 -20.02 -22.52 -19.45
N ALA A 97 -18.87 -21.91 -19.11
CA ALA A 97 -17.62 -22.63 -18.95
C ALA A 97 -17.76 -23.76 -17.92
N THR A 98 -17.41 -24.99 -18.32
CA THR A 98 -17.33 -26.13 -17.42
C THR A 98 -15.98 -26.16 -16.73
N ASP A 99 -15.91 -26.59 -15.47
CA ASP A 99 -14.68 -26.68 -14.66
C ASP A 99 -13.98 -25.31 -14.47
N LEU A 100 -14.68 -24.36 -13.86
CA LEU A 100 -14.13 -23.05 -13.50
C LEU A 100 -12.84 -23.14 -12.66
N PRO A 101 -12.69 -24.07 -11.69
CA PRO A 101 -11.43 -24.21 -10.96
C PRO A 101 -10.25 -24.60 -11.86
N GLY A 102 -10.43 -25.58 -12.77
CA GLY A 102 -9.39 -25.98 -13.72
C GLY A 102 -9.04 -24.88 -14.73
N LEU A 103 -10.05 -24.12 -15.18
CA LEU A 103 -9.85 -22.93 -16.02
C LEU A 103 -9.00 -21.89 -15.29
N ALA A 104 -9.31 -21.58 -14.03
CA ALA A 104 -8.59 -20.59 -13.25
C ALA A 104 -7.11 -20.95 -13.05
N ASP A 105 -6.80 -22.20 -12.72
CA ASP A 105 -5.41 -22.67 -12.61
C ASP A 105 -4.67 -22.62 -13.97
N THR A 106 -5.37 -22.96 -15.06
CA THR A 106 -4.79 -22.87 -16.41
C THR A 106 -4.45 -21.44 -16.80
N VAL A 107 -5.36 -20.49 -16.52
CA VAL A 107 -5.14 -19.06 -16.75
C VAL A 107 -4.00 -18.56 -15.88
N ALA A 108 -4.01 -18.87 -14.57
CA ALA A 108 -2.96 -18.48 -13.64
C ALA A 108 -1.58 -18.99 -14.08
N HIS A 109 -1.48 -20.24 -14.51
CA HIS A 109 -0.23 -20.80 -15.00
C HIS A 109 0.33 -20.05 -16.22
N ARG A 110 -0.52 -19.72 -17.21
CA ARG A 110 -0.09 -18.95 -18.39
C ARG A 110 0.33 -17.53 -18.05
N ILE A 111 -0.35 -16.88 -17.11
CA ILE A 111 0.04 -15.55 -16.65
C ILE A 111 1.38 -15.62 -15.90
N ASP A 112 1.59 -16.61 -15.05
CA ASP A 112 2.86 -16.81 -14.31
C ASP A 112 4.06 -16.94 -15.27
N GLU A 113 3.90 -17.61 -16.40
CA GLU A 113 4.95 -17.71 -17.44
C GLU A 113 5.37 -16.34 -17.99
N VAL A 114 4.43 -15.41 -18.16
CA VAL A 114 4.72 -14.04 -18.63
C VAL A 114 5.15 -13.13 -17.49
N ASN A 115 4.65 -13.33 -16.27
CA ASN A 115 5.05 -12.57 -15.09
C ASN A 115 6.56 -12.66 -14.83
N LYS A 116 7.19 -13.79 -15.17
CA LYS A 116 8.65 -13.99 -15.11
C LYS A 116 9.46 -13.08 -16.05
N LEU A 117 8.81 -12.47 -17.04
CA LEU A 117 9.44 -11.60 -18.04
C LEU A 117 9.07 -10.13 -17.84
N VAL A 118 7.81 -9.86 -17.49
CA VAL A 118 7.28 -8.52 -17.21
C VAL A 118 6.27 -8.63 -16.06
N PRO A 119 6.33 -7.77 -15.04
CA PRO A 119 5.31 -7.75 -13.98
C PRO A 119 3.89 -7.67 -14.57
N VAL A 120 3.01 -8.60 -14.17
CA VAL A 120 1.61 -8.65 -14.64
C VAL A 120 0.66 -8.49 -13.46
N ASN A 121 -0.29 -7.57 -13.60
CA ASN A 121 -1.52 -7.57 -12.81
C ASN A 121 -2.62 -8.27 -13.62
N ALA A 122 -3.08 -9.43 -13.18
CA ALA A 122 -4.10 -10.20 -13.90
C ALA A 122 -5.39 -10.35 -13.12
N GLU A 123 -6.51 -10.24 -13.84
CA GLU A 123 -7.86 -10.45 -13.32
C GLU A 123 -8.57 -11.49 -14.18
N LEU A 124 -9.19 -12.46 -13.52
CA LEU A 124 -10.11 -13.41 -14.14
C LEU A 124 -11.53 -13.04 -13.70
N HIS A 125 -12.39 -12.76 -14.67
CA HIS A 125 -13.81 -12.50 -14.47
C HIS A 125 -14.62 -13.75 -14.85
N LEU A 126 -15.48 -14.18 -13.94
CA LEU A 126 -16.29 -15.39 -14.05
C LEU A 126 -17.68 -15.17 -13.44
N SER A 127 -18.64 -16.00 -13.83
CA SER A 127 -19.96 -16.08 -13.18
C SER A 127 -20.05 -17.38 -12.41
N VAL A 128 -20.35 -17.32 -11.11
CA VAL A 128 -20.37 -18.51 -10.23
C VAL A 128 -21.74 -18.73 -9.59
N GLY A 129 -22.02 -19.99 -9.24
CA GLY A 129 -23.24 -20.38 -8.55
C GLY A 129 -24.49 -20.35 -9.43
N ALA A 130 -25.62 -20.76 -8.85
CA ALA A 130 -26.89 -20.90 -9.58
C ALA A 130 -27.50 -19.55 -10.02
N HIS A 131 -27.05 -18.45 -9.40
CA HIS A 131 -27.52 -17.09 -9.67
C HIS A 131 -26.58 -16.27 -10.57
N GLU A 132 -25.54 -16.91 -11.14
CA GLU A 132 -24.56 -16.26 -12.02
C GLU A 132 -23.93 -15.02 -11.35
N VAL A 133 -23.47 -15.18 -10.11
CA VAL A 133 -22.85 -14.09 -9.33
C VAL A 133 -21.55 -13.65 -10.00
N GLY A 134 -21.48 -12.38 -10.40
CA GLY A 134 -20.30 -11.80 -11.03
C GLY A 134 -19.09 -11.84 -10.08
N THR A 135 -18.02 -12.51 -10.50
CA THR A 135 -16.85 -12.78 -9.66
C THR A 135 -15.57 -12.34 -10.37
N THR A 136 -14.75 -11.59 -9.67
CA THR A 136 -13.41 -11.19 -10.09
C THR A 136 -12.38 -11.85 -9.19
N VAL A 137 -11.48 -12.63 -9.77
CA VAL A 137 -10.34 -13.22 -9.08
C VAL A 137 -9.08 -12.49 -9.54
N SER A 138 -8.47 -11.72 -8.66
CA SER A 138 -7.15 -11.14 -8.89
C SER A 138 -6.10 -12.22 -8.71
N LEU A 139 -5.32 -12.47 -9.76
CA LEU A 139 -4.28 -13.49 -9.77
C LEU A 139 -2.98 -12.84 -9.30
N THR A 140 -2.49 -13.27 -8.14
CA THR A 140 -1.26 -12.74 -7.54
C THR A 140 -0.12 -13.70 -7.77
N PHE A 141 0.98 -13.17 -8.29
CA PHE A 141 2.21 -13.89 -8.58
C PHE A 141 3.31 -13.25 -7.75
N ALA A 142 3.46 -13.71 -6.51
CA ALA A 142 4.57 -13.26 -5.69
C ALA A 142 5.86 -13.88 -6.22
N ASP A 143 6.95 -13.10 -6.29
CA ASP A 143 8.27 -13.57 -6.70
C ASP A 143 8.82 -14.61 -5.71
N GLY A 144 8.38 -15.87 -5.87
CA GLY A 144 8.86 -17.03 -5.11
C GLY A 144 8.24 -17.22 -3.72
N SER A 145 7.20 -16.47 -3.32
CA SER A 145 6.44 -16.83 -2.11
C SER A 145 5.45 -17.93 -2.44
N SER A 146 5.63 -19.09 -1.80
CA SER A 146 4.73 -20.24 -1.82
C SER A 146 3.36 -19.98 -1.16
N ASP A 147 3.12 -18.75 -0.68
CA ASP A 147 1.97 -18.41 0.15
C ASP A 147 0.79 -17.85 -0.66
N SER A 148 0.91 -17.77 -1.98
CA SER A 148 -0.21 -17.39 -2.84
C SER A 148 -1.26 -18.50 -2.87
N THR A 149 -2.52 -18.14 -2.63
CA THR A 149 -3.64 -19.07 -2.75
C THR A 149 -3.76 -19.53 -4.22
N PRO A 150 -3.86 -20.85 -4.49
CA PRO A 150 -4.15 -21.36 -5.82
C PRO A 150 -5.42 -20.75 -6.41
N ALA A 151 -5.43 -20.46 -7.71
CA ALA A 151 -6.57 -19.83 -8.37
C ALA A 151 -7.83 -20.70 -8.30
N SER A 152 -7.69 -22.02 -8.42
CA SER A 152 -8.78 -22.99 -8.20
C SER A 152 -9.40 -22.91 -6.82
N GLN A 153 -8.59 -22.69 -5.77
CA GLN A 153 -9.09 -22.52 -4.40
C GLN A 153 -9.87 -21.21 -4.26
N LEU A 154 -9.44 -20.12 -4.91
CA LEU A 154 -10.19 -18.86 -4.93
C LEU A 154 -11.55 -19.04 -5.60
N VAL A 155 -11.63 -19.79 -6.71
CA VAL A 155 -12.91 -20.11 -7.36
C VAL A 155 -13.81 -20.95 -6.45
N ALA A 156 -13.28 -21.97 -5.78
CA ALA A 156 -14.05 -22.77 -4.84
C ALA A 156 -14.60 -21.93 -3.66
N THR A 157 -13.80 -20.98 -3.16
CA THR A 157 -14.24 -20.00 -2.16
C THR A 157 -15.35 -19.10 -2.71
N ALA A 158 -15.24 -18.64 -3.96
CA ALA A 158 -16.29 -17.85 -4.61
C ALA A 158 -17.60 -18.62 -4.76
N GLU A 159 -17.54 -19.89 -5.18
CA GLU A 159 -18.72 -20.75 -5.29
C GLU A 159 -19.43 -20.94 -3.94
N GLN A 160 -18.66 -21.10 -2.87
CA GLN A 160 -19.20 -21.17 -1.52
C GLN A 160 -19.89 -19.87 -1.09
N VAL A 161 -19.27 -18.72 -1.34
CA VAL A 161 -19.86 -17.41 -1.03
C VAL A 161 -21.10 -17.14 -1.89
N ALA A 162 -21.08 -17.52 -3.16
CA ALA A 162 -22.19 -17.33 -4.10
C ALA A 162 -23.44 -18.17 -3.78
N SER A 163 -23.34 -19.13 -2.86
CA SER A 163 -24.50 -19.86 -2.30
C SER A 163 -25.36 -19.01 -1.36
N ILE A 164 -24.92 -17.81 -1.01
CA ILE A 164 -25.65 -16.87 -0.17
C ILE A 164 -26.54 -16.00 -1.06
N ASP A 165 -27.87 -16.13 -0.91
CA ASP A 165 -28.89 -15.52 -1.78
C ASP A 165 -28.75 -14.00 -1.98
N SER A 166 -28.20 -13.27 -1.01
CA SER A 166 -28.07 -11.80 -1.06
C SER A 166 -26.81 -11.31 -1.79
N VAL A 167 -25.88 -12.21 -2.12
CA VAL A 167 -24.62 -11.85 -2.77
C VAL A 167 -24.85 -11.58 -4.25
N SER A 168 -24.40 -10.42 -4.71
CA SER A 168 -24.50 -9.98 -6.11
C SER A 168 -23.15 -9.93 -6.83
N SER A 169 -22.05 -9.77 -6.11
CA SER A 169 -20.71 -9.77 -6.68
C SER A 169 -19.65 -10.22 -5.69
N ILE A 170 -18.53 -10.76 -6.20
CA ILE A 170 -17.42 -11.24 -5.37
C ILE A 170 -16.10 -10.77 -5.97
N GLU A 171 -15.20 -10.25 -5.16
CA GLU A 171 -13.81 -9.96 -5.53
C GLU A 171 -12.85 -10.66 -4.57
N LEU A 172 -11.96 -11.50 -5.09
CA LEU A 172 -10.98 -12.31 -4.34
C LEU A 172 -9.55 -12.11 -4.81
N GLY A 173 -8.58 -12.53 -4.00
CA GLY A 173 -7.17 -12.66 -4.40
C GLY A 173 -6.39 -11.34 -4.48
N ARG A 174 -6.99 -10.21 -4.07
CA ARG A 174 -6.29 -8.92 -4.06
C ARG A 174 -5.23 -8.88 -2.97
N LEU A 175 -4.00 -8.54 -3.35
CA LEU A 175 -2.91 -8.36 -2.40
C LEU A 175 -3.25 -7.21 -1.43
N HIS A 176 -3.01 -7.45 -0.13
CA HIS A 176 -3.22 -6.50 0.97
C HIS A 176 -4.66 -6.01 1.20
N ASN A 177 -5.65 -6.50 0.45
CA ASN A 177 -7.05 -6.17 0.64
C ASN A 177 -7.84 -7.44 0.97
N PRO A 178 -8.73 -7.40 1.98
CA PRO A 178 -9.65 -8.51 2.20
C PRO A 178 -10.56 -8.72 0.97
N PRO A 179 -11.03 -9.96 0.74
CA PRO A 179 -12.17 -10.24 -0.13
C PRO A 179 -13.30 -9.23 0.01
N SER A 180 -13.84 -8.78 -1.12
CA SER A 180 -14.99 -7.89 -1.16
C SER A 180 -16.20 -8.62 -1.71
N ILE A 181 -17.30 -8.61 -0.94
CA ILE A 181 -18.53 -9.30 -1.27
C ILE A 181 -19.62 -8.22 -1.40
N GLY A 182 -20.08 -8.04 -2.63
CA GLY A 182 -21.15 -7.11 -2.97
C GLY A 182 -22.52 -7.74 -2.72
N VAL A 183 -23.46 -6.93 -2.24
CA VAL A 183 -24.88 -7.30 -2.10
C VAL A 183 -25.78 -6.36 -2.90
N ALA A 184 -27.01 -6.79 -3.17
CA ALA A 184 -27.94 -6.05 -4.01
C ALA A 184 -28.53 -4.79 -3.35
N SER A 185 -28.59 -4.73 -2.02
CA SER A 185 -29.10 -3.57 -1.29
C SER A 185 -28.36 -3.32 0.02
N SER A 186 -28.41 -2.08 0.51
CA SER A 186 -27.82 -1.69 1.79
C SER A 186 -28.38 -2.50 2.97
N ALA A 187 -29.67 -2.82 2.94
CA ALA A 187 -30.35 -3.59 3.99
C ALA A 187 -29.90 -5.06 4.03
N ASP A 188 -29.33 -5.58 2.94
CA ASP A 188 -28.85 -6.97 2.88
C ASP A 188 -27.47 -7.15 3.53
N VAL A 189 -26.72 -6.08 3.75
CA VAL A 189 -25.34 -6.16 4.28
C VAL A 189 -25.26 -6.92 5.62
N PRO A 190 -26.09 -6.64 6.65
CA PRO A 190 -26.05 -7.40 7.90
C PRO A 190 -26.42 -8.88 7.75
N ALA A 191 -27.39 -9.20 6.88
CA ALA A 191 -27.83 -10.57 6.63
C ALA A 191 -26.74 -11.37 5.89
N ALA A 192 -26.13 -10.78 4.85
CA ALA A 192 -25.01 -11.37 4.14
C ALA A 192 -23.80 -11.57 5.07
N ALA A 193 -23.42 -10.56 5.87
CA ALA A 193 -22.36 -10.66 6.86
C ALA A 193 -22.62 -11.80 7.87
N THR A 194 -23.87 -11.96 8.32
CA THR A 194 -24.24 -13.07 9.21
C THR A 194 -24.09 -14.42 8.51
N ALA A 195 -24.54 -14.54 7.25
CA ALA A 195 -24.43 -15.77 6.47
C ALA A 195 -22.98 -16.15 6.16
N ILE A 196 -22.15 -15.17 5.78
CA ILE A 196 -20.70 -15.37 5.52
C ILE A 196 -20.01 -15.93 6.76
N ARG A 197 -20.36 -15.44 7.96
CA ARG A 197 -19.78 -15.94 9.21
C ARG A 197 -20.10 -17.41 9.48
N GLN A 198 -21.19 -17.94 8.91
CA GLN A 198 -21.56 -19.35 9.03
C GLN A 198 -20.83 -20.26 8.03
N LEU A 199 -20.06 -19.69 7.09
CA LEU A 199 -19.28 -20.49 6.16
C LEU A 199 -18.14 -21.22 6.91
N PRO A 200 -17.95 -22.53 6.69
CA PRO A 200 -16.87 -23.30 7.32
C PRO A 200 -15.45 -22.74 7.19
N THR A 201 -15.20 -21.96 6.15
CA THR A 201 -13.89 -21.37 5.80
C THR A 201 -13.73 -19.95 6.32
N PHE A 202 -14.76 -19.35 6.93
CA PHE A 202 -14.66 -18.01 7.47
C PHE A 202 -13.71 -17.94 8.67
N GLY A 203 -12.89 -16.89 8.72
CA GLY A 203 -11.87 -16.70 9.76
C GLY A 203 -10.56 -17.43 9.49
N VAL A 204 -10.43 -18.14 8.36
CA VAL A 204 -9.20 -18.81 7.93
C VAL A 204 -8.97 -18.64 6.43
N GLY A 205 -7.72 -18.82 5.99
CA GLY A 205 -7.35 -18.78 4.57
C GLY A 205 -7.81 -17.50 3.88
N ASP A 206 -8.47 -17.65 2.74
CA ASP A 206 -8.93 -16.53 1.92
C ASP A 206 -9.98 -15.67 2.62
N LEU A 207 -10.80 -16.26 3.50
CA LEU A 207 -11.86 -15.57 4.24
C LEU A 207 -11.44 -15.24 5.67
N THR A 208 -10.14 -15.07 5.94
CA THR A 208 -9.63 -14.64 7.26
C THR A 208 -10.27 -13.31 7.69
N SER A 209 -10.44 -12.39 6.74
CA SER A 209 -11.22 -11.17 6.89
C SER A 209 -11.94 -10.86 5.58
N VAL A 210 -13.09 -10.19 5.67
CA VAL A 210 -13.99 -9.98 4.53
C VAL A 210 -14.61 -8.59 4.63
N VAL A 211 -14.81 -7.93 3.50
CA VAL A 211 -15.62 -6.72 3.37
C VAL A 211 -16.95 -7.09 2.72
N VAL A 212 -18.05 -6.90 3.43
CA VAL A 212 -19.41 -6.99 2.86
C VAL A 212 -19.88 -5.58 2.56
N LEU A 213 -20.30 -5.31 1.33
CA LEU A 213 -20.63 -3.95 0.92
C LEU A 213 -21.80 -3.86 -0.06
N TYR A 214 -22.50 -2.75 0.04
CA TYR A 214 -23.40 -2.23 -0.97
C TYR A 214 -22.89 -0.86 -1.40
N SER A 215 -22.88 -0.60 -2.71
CA SER A 215 -22.54 0.70 -3.28
C SER A 215 -23.47 0.97 -4.45
N ALA A 216 -24.35 1.96 -4.32
CA ALA A 216 -25.18 2.40 -5.43
C ALA A 216 -24.30 3.10 -6.49
N SER A 217 -24.32 2.63 -7.75
CA SER A 217 -23.53 3.24 -8.84
C SER A 217 -23.91 4.70 -9.09
N ASP A 218 -25.18 5.04 -8.87
CA ASP A 218 -25.76 6.34 -9.23
C ASP A 218 -25.73 7.33 -8.05
N GLU A 219 -25.46 6.83 -6.84
CA GLU A 219 -25.39 7.60 -5.60
C GLU A 219 -24.19 7.11 -4.79
N ALA A 220 -22.99 7.64 -5.07
CA ALA A 220 -21.75 7.28 -4.38
C ALA A 220 -21.79 7.44 -2.85
N HIS A 221 -22.85 8.05 -2.33
CA HIS A 221 -23.07 8.33 -0.92
C HIS A 221 -24.04 7.35 -0.25
N ASN A 222 -24.75 6.52 -1.00
CA ASN A 222 -25.58 5.45 -0.49
C ASN A 222 -24.75 4.16 -0.43
N THR A 223 -23.93 4.07 0.61
CA THR A 223 -22.92 3.02 0.76
C THR A 223 -22.99 2.45 2.16
N THR A 224 -23.09 1.12 2.25
CA THR A 224 -22.93 0.41 3.51
C THR A 224 -21.81 -0.58 3.37
N ARG A 225 -20.89 -0.57 4.32
CA ARG A 225 -19.69 -1.41 4.29
C ARG A 225 -19.39 -1.94 5.68
N VAL A 226 -19.23 -3.26 5.78
CA VAL A 226 -18.82 -3.95 7.00
C VAL A 226 -17.55 -4.75 6.72
N THR A 227 -16.45 -4.38 7.36
CA THR A 227 -15.22 -5.16 7.36
C THR A 227 -15.19 -6.03 8.60
N MET A 228 -15.13 -7.35 8.42
CA MET A 228 -15.31 -8.34 9.48
C MET A 228 -14.27 -9.46 9.43
N ASP A 229 -13.97 -10.03 10.59
CA ASP A 229 -13.19 -11.26 10.77
C ASP A 229 -13.91 -12.19 11.76
N ALA A 230 -13.23 -13.22 12.24
CA ALA A 230 -13.77 -14.15 13.22
C ALA A 230 -14.12 -13.49 14.57
N ALA A 231 -13.50 -12.35 14.90
CA ALA A 231 -13.64 -11.68 16.19
C ALA A 231 -14.66 -10.52 16.17
N SER A 232 -14.81 -9.82 15.04
CA SER A 232 -15.60 -8.58 14.94
C SER A 232 -16.32 -8.45 13.58
N PRO A 233 -17.50 -7.80 13.49
CA PRO A 233 -18.37 -7.34 14.59
C PRO A 233 -19.16 -8.49 15.24
N SER A 234 -19.72 -8.27 16.42
CA SER A 234 -20.73 -9.17 16.98
C SER A 234 -22.05 -9.19 16.17
N PRO A 235 -22.91 -10.21 16.33
CA PRO A 235 -24.26 -10.21 15.78
C PRO A 235 -25.11 -9.00 16.21
N GLU A 236 -24.91 -8.51 17.43
CA GLU A 236 -25.63 -7.36 17.98
C GLU A 236 -25.21 -6.06 17.27
N VAL A 237 -23.93 -5.89 16.94
CA VAL A 237 -23.46 -4.77 16.13
C VAL A 237 -23.97 -4.86 14.68
N LEU A 238 -24.08 -6.07 14.10
CA LEU A 238 -24.73 -6.22 12.79
C LEU A 238 -26.20 -5.80 12.83
N THR A 239 -26.91 -6.13 13.91
CA THR A 239 -28.31 -5.70 14.13
C THR A 239 -28.42 -4.19 14.27
N LEU A 240 -27.50 -3.56 15.00
CA LEU A 240 -27.38 -2.10 15.10
C LEU A 240 -27.15 -1.47 13.72
N ILE A 241 -26.21 -2.00 12.93
CA ILE A 241 -25.94 -1.51 11.57
C ILE A 241 -27.18 -1.62 10.69
N GLY A 242 -27.91 -2.74 10.76
CA GLY A 242 -29.20 -2.88 10.05
C GLY A 242 -30.20 -1.79 10.44
N SER A 243 -30.32 -1.52 11.73
CA SER A 243 -31.21 -0.46 12.24
C SER A 243 -30.80 0.93 11.78
N LEU A 244 -29.49 1.22 11.74
CA LEU A 244 -28.96 2.50 11.25
C LEU A 244 -29.18 2.69 9.74
N VAL A 245 -29.06 1.62 8.95
CA VAL A 245 -29.30 1.67 7.51
C VAL A 245 -30.77 1.95 7.18
N GLU A 246 -31.70 1.47 8.03
CA GLU A 246 -33.13 1.72 7.87
C GLU A 246 -33.57 3.11 8.38
N GLU A 247 -32.72 3.80 9.15
CA GLU A 247 -33.04 5.11 9.72
C GLU A 247 -33.15 6.19 8.64
N PRO A 248 -34.31 6.87 8.52
CA PRO A 248 -34.47 7.96 7.56
C PRO A 248 -33.44 9.06 7.76
N GLY A 249 -32.76 9.44 6.66
CA GLY A 249 -31.72 10.47 6.67
C GLY A 249 -30.32 9.93 6.91
N VAL A 250 -30.12 8.63 7.16
CA VAL A 250 -28.80 8.01 7.09
C VAL A 250 -28.43 7.79 5.63
N ALA A 251 -27.29 8.31 5.21
CA ALA A 251 -26.76 8.17 3.85
C ALA A 251 -25.82 6.98 3.73
N SER A 252 -24.89 6.81 4.69
CA SER A 252 -23.90 5.73 4.63
C SER A 252 -23.49 5.24 6.00
N VAL A 253 -23.17 3.95 6.10
CA VAL A 253 -22.67 3.30 7.33
C VAL A 253 -21.41 2.50 7.00
N PHE A 254 -20.31 2.79 7.68
CA PHE A 254 -19.03 2.09 7.53
C PHE A 254 -18.60 1.50 8.86
N PHE A 255 -18.40 0.19 8.92
CA PHE A 255 -17.80 -0.49 10.06
C PHE A 255 -16.48 -1.14 9.68
N THR A 256 -15.44 -0.87 10.46
CA THR A 256 -14.13 -1.51 10.33
C THR A 256 -13.81 -2.26 11.61
N GLY A 257 -14.03 -3.57 11.62
CA GLY A 257 -13.79 -4.45 12.78
C GLY A 257 -12.43 -5.12 12.82
N VAL A 258 -11.66 -5.04 11.72
CA VAL A 258 -10.45 -5.83 11.53
C VAL A 258 -9.22 -4.98 11.78
N GLN A 259 -8.29 -5.51 12.58
CA GLN A 259 -7.00 -4.87 12.81
C GLN A 259 -6.20 -4.93 11.52
N PRO A 260 -5.70 -3.79 10.99
CA PRO A 260 -4.83 -3.80 9.84
C PRO A 260 -3.62 -4.71 10.11
N PRO A 261 -3.15 -5.47 9.10
CA PRO A 261 -1.97 -6.29 9.25
C PRO A 261 -0.75 -5.41 9.60
N ASP A 262 0.22 -6.02 10.27
CA ASP A 262 1.45 -5.35 10.69
C ASP A 262 2.12 -4.62 9.51
N GLY A 263 2.44 -3.34 9.70
CA GLY A 263 3.09 -2.48 8.69
C GLY A 263 2.14 -1.70 7.78
N ALA A 264 0.83 -1.96 7.80
CA ALA A 264 -0.12 -1.04 7.18
C ALA A 264 -0.11 0.32 7.93
N PRO A 265 -0.26 1.47 7.23
CA PRO A 265 -0.35 2.76 7.89
C PRO A 265 -1.64 2.81 8.72
N VAL A 266 -1.54 2.43 9.98
CA VAL A 266 -2.64 2.58 10.94
C VAL A 266 -2.60 4.02 11.42
N VAL A 267 -3.74 4.70 11.37
CA VAL A 267 -3.95 5.89 12.20
C VAL A 267 -4.14 5.40 13.63
N THR A 268 -3.06 4.94 14.26
CA THR A 268 -3.06 4.73 15.71
C THR A 268 -2.87 6.09 16.35
N ASP A 269 -3.85 6.54 17.11
CA ASP A 269 -3.58 7.57 18.12
C ASP A 269 -2.80 6.95 19.29
N ALA A 270 -2.50 7.76 20.31
CA ALA A 270 -1.85 7.26 21.52
C ALA A 270 -2.67 6.19 22.26
N ALA A 271 -3.97 6.05 21.97
CA ALA A 271 -4.86 5.09 22.60
C ALA A 271 -4.86 3.71 21.90
N GLY A 272 -4.17 3.55 20.77
CA GLY A 272 -4.03 2.28 20.06
C GLY A 272 -5.13 1.99 19.04
N TRP A 273 -5.05 0.85 18.37
CA TRP A 273 -6.05 0.44 17.38
C TRP A 273 -7.36 -0.02 18.06
N ARG A 274 -8.50 0.31 17.44
CA ARG A 274 -9.83 -0.16 17.82
C ARG A 274 -10.75 -0.26 16.59
N PRO A 275 -11.83 -1.05 16.66
CA PRO A 275 -12.89 -0.99 15.67
C PRO A 275 -13.48 0.42 15.56
N ALA A 276 -13.99 0.76 14.37
CA ALA A 276 -14.57 2.08 14.14
C ALA A 276 -15.87 1.97 13.35
N LEU A 277 -16.88 2.75 13.77
CA LEU A 277 -18.15 2.92 13.08
C LEU A 277 -18.30 4.38 12.62
N SER A 278 -18.43 4.59 11.31
CA SER A 278 -18.60 5.92 10.72
C SER A 278 -19.96 6.00 10.04
N VAL A 279 -20.76 7.00 10.41
CA VAL A 279 -22.12 7.19 9.88
C VAL A 279 -22.24 8.58 9.27
N ALA A 280 -22.71 8.65 8.02
CA ALA A 280 -23.05 9.92 7.39
C ALA A 280 -24.56 10.11 7.36
N VAL A 281 -25.02 11.30 7.71
CA VAL A 281 -26.45 11.63 7.83
C VAL A 281 -26.78 12.96 7.15
N GLY A 282 -28.03 13.14 6.74
CA GLY A 282 -28.49 14.28 5.96
C GLY A 282 -28.82 15.53 6.78
N ASP A 283 -29.04 15.40 8.10
CA ASP A 283 -29.45 16.50 8.96
C ASP A 283 -29.07 16.31 10.44
N GLU A 284 -29.13 17.39 11.22
CA GLU A 284 -28.76 17.45 12.63
C GLU A 284 -29.66 16.60 13.53
N GLN A 285 -30.94 16.42 13.15
CA GLN A 285 -31.88 15.63 13.93
C GLN A 285 -31.51 14.14 13.83
N THR A 286 -31.25 13.64 12.62
CA THR A 286 -30.76 12.28 12.42
C THR A 286 -29.37 12.10 13.02
N GLN A 287 -28.49 13.11 12.98
CA GLN A 287 -27.19 13.07 13.67
C GLN A 287 -27.34 12.81 15.17
N ALA A 288 -28.22 13.57 15.83
CA ALA A 288 -28.47 13.42 17.26
C ALA A 288 -29.12 12.07 17.60
N ALA A 289 -30.06 11.59 16.76
CA ALA A 289 -30.72 10.30 16.94
C ALA A 289 -29.73 9.14 16.81
N VAL A 290 -28.90 9.14 15.76
CA VAL A 290 -27.85 8.14 15.54
C VAL A 290 -26.83 8.16 16.67
N ALA A 291 -26.32 9.34 17.05
CA ALA A 291 -25.38 9.46 18.16
C ALA A 291 -25.98 8.89 19.45
N SER A 292 -27.23 9.26 19.79
CA SER A 292 -27.90 8.74 20.99
C SER A 292 -28.08 7.22 20.96
N ALA A 293 -28.37 6.62 19.80
CA ALA A 293 -28.46 5.18 19.65
C ALA A 293 -27.10 4.50 19.90
N LEU A 294 -26.01 5.08 19.38
CA LEU A 294 -24.64 4.58 19.58
C LEU A 294 -24.17 4.72 21.03
N GLU A 295 -24.51 5.82 21.70
CA GLU A 295 -24.21 6.04 23.13
C GLU A 295 -24.98 5.07 24.04
N ALA A 296 -26.21 4.71 23.68
CA ALA A 296 -27.06 3.81 24.46
C ALA A 296 -26.77 2.32 24.22
N PHE A 297 -25.99 1.97 23.19
CA PHE A 297 -25.70 0.59 22.84
C PHE A 297 -24.83 -0.10 23.90
N ALA A 298 -25.44 -1.02 24.66
CA ALA A 298 -24.81 -1.72 25.78
C ALA A 298 -24.44 -3.18 25.46
N ASP A 299 -24.82 -3.67 24.29
CA ASP A 299 -24.62 -5.07 23.89
C ASP A 299 -23.15 -5.36 23.53
N PRO A 300 -22.75 -6.65 23.51
CA PRO A 300 -21.41 -7.05 23.07
C PRO A 300 -21.09 -6.50 21.68
N GLN A 301 -19.90 -5.93 21.50
CA GLN A 301 -19.46 -5.35 20.21
C GLN A 301 -18.63 -6.31 19.36
N ALA A 302 -18.13 -7.37 19.98
CA ALA A 302 -17.29 -8.39 19.38
C ALA A 302 -17.59 -9.75 20.01
N LEU A 303 -17.21 -10.81 19.31
CA LEU A 303 -17.26 -12.18 19.81
C LEU A 303 -16.08 -12.48 20.76
N ASP A 304 -14.98 -11.74 20.59
CA ASP A 304 -13.80 -11.77 21.45
C ASP A 304 -13.89 -10.66 22.50
N ALA A 305 -13.94 -11.05 23.78
CA ALA A 305 -14.02 -10.13 24.90
C ALA A 305 -12.75 -9.25 25.07
N THR A 306 -11.65 -9.58 24.39
CA THR A 306 -10.43 -8.77 24.35
C THR A 306 -10.45 -7.68 23.28
N MET A 307 -11.51 -7.61 22.47
CA MET A 307 -11.65 -6.55 21.47
C MET A 307 -11.90 -5.20 22.15
N PRO A 308 -11.21 -4.13 21.72
CA PRO A 308 -11.45 -2.78 22.21
C PRO A 308 -12.88 -2.34 21.94
N ARG A 309 -13.38 -1.42 22.75
CA ARG A 309 -14.61 -0.69 22.44
C ARG A 309 -14.46 0.08 21.14
N SER A 310 -15.46 -0.06 20.26
CA SER A 310 -15.50 0.63 18.98
C SER A 310 -15.59 2.14 19.20
N SER A 311 -14.79 2.92 18.48
CA SER A 311 -15.06 4.34 18.32
C SER A 311 -16.21 4.54 17.33
N PHE A 312 -16.88 5.68 17.42
CA PHE A 312 -17.81 6.10 16.39
C PHE A 312 -17.63 7.54 15.99
N ASP A 313 -18.07 7.86 14.77
CA ASP A 313 -18.34 9.22 14.36
C ASP A 313 -19.56 9.36 13.47
N VAL A 314 -20.35 10.39 13.76
CA VAL A 314 -21.55 10.76 13.01
C VAL A 314 -21.32 12.11 12.36
N THR A 315 -21.34 12.16 11.02
CA THR A 315 -21.00 13.34 10.23
C THR A 315 -22.18 13.82 9.39
N LEU A 316 -22.44 15.13 9.40
CA LEU A 316 -23.42 15.76 8.50
C LEU A 316 -22.90 15.82 7.06
N TYR A 317 -23.72 15.39 6.12
CA TYR A 317 -23.52 15.46 4.67
C TYR A 317 -24.41 16.57 4.06
N PRO A 318 -24.03 17.28 2.96
CA PRO A 318 -22.79 17.27 2.16
C PRO A 318 -21.80 18.40 2.53
N GLN A 319 -21.92 19.07 3.68
CA GLN A 319 -21.15 20.29 3.94
C GLN A 319 -19.64 20.02 4.05
N GLN A 320 -19.00 20.16 2.89
CA GLN A 320 -17.56 20.23 2.69
C GLN A 320 -16.93 21.16 3.75
N MET A 321 -15.96 20.62 4.48
CA MET A 321 -14.84 21.34 5.11
C MET A 321 -15.05 22.04 6.47
N ALA A 322 -16.22 21.97 7.12
CA ALA A 322 -16.38 22.36 8.53
C ALA A 322 -17.20 21.31 9.29
N ARG A 323 -16.56 20.20 9.65
CA ARG A 323 -17.17 19.00 10.22
C ARG A 323 -17.84 19.29 11.57
N VAL A 324 -19.15 19.52 11.58
CA VAL A 324 -19.94 19.23 12.79
C VAL A 324 -20.00 17.71 12.89
N LYS A 325 -19.05 17.16 13.64
CA LYS A 325 -18.90 15.73 13.92
C LYS A 325 -19.27 15.50 15.37
N VAL A 326 -20.08 14.48 15.61
CA VAL A 326 -20.26 13.92 16.94
C VAL A 326 -19.43 12.64 16.98
N ASP A 327 -18.47 12.58 17.89
CA ASP A 327 -17.62 11.41 18.10
C ASP A 327 -17.61 10.95 19.54
N GLY A 328 -17.30 9.67 19.68
CA GLY A 328 -17.25 9.01 20.97
C GLY A 328 -16.94 7.54 20.82
N PHE A 329 -17.40 6.78 21.81
CA PHE A 329 -17.20 5.34 21.88
C PHE A 329 -18.56 4.68 22.09
N VAL A 330 -18.83 3.62 21.34
CA VAL A 330 -20.13 2.95 21.37
C VAL A 330 -20.42 2.50 22.80
N GLY A 331 -21.57 2.86 23.35
CA GLY A 331 -21.98 2.60 24.73
C GLY A 331 -21.46 3.60 25.78
N LEU A 332 -20.87 4.73 25.36
CA LEU A 332 -20.47 5.84 26.22
C LEU A 332 -20.98 7.17 25.66
N PRO A 333 -21.31 8.17 26.50
CA PRO A 333 -21.71 9.50 26.03
C PRO A 333 -20.65 10.13 25.10
N ALA A 334 -21.08 10.87 24.08
CA ALA A 334 -20.17 11.60 23.21
C ALA A 334 -19.26 12.55 24.01
N GLY A 335 -18.00 12.67 23.58
CA GLY A 335 -16.97 13.43 24.29
C GLY A 335 -16.38 12.74 25.53
N SER A 336 -16.78 11.50 25.85
CA SER A 336 -16.08 10.68 26.85
C SER A 336 -14.61 10.50 26.48
N PRO A 337 -13.68 10.50 27.45
CA PRO A 337 -12.27 10.24 27.17
C PRO A 337 -12.09 8.84 26.58
N ALA A 338 -11.08 8.69 25.72
CA ALA A 338 -10.75 7.41 25.12
C ALA A 338 -10.48 6.34 26.20
N PRO A 339 -11.18 5.18 26.15
CA PRO A 339 -10.86 4.08 27.04
C PRO A 339 -9.45 3.54 26.77
N ASP A 340 -8.70 3.20 27.82
CA ASP A 340 -7.37 2.57 27.73
C ASP A 340 -7.50 1.05 27.46
N ASP A 341 -8.23 0.72 26.39
CA ASP A 341 -8.51 -0.64 25.94
C ASP A 341 -8.06 -0.89 24.49
N GLY A 342 -7.52 0.12 23.81
CA GLY A 342 -7.06 -0.02 22.44
C GLY A 342 -5.86 -0.96 22.34
N ARG A 343 -5.83 -1.76 21.27
CA ARG A 343 -4.72 -2.67 20.98
C ARG A 343 -3.51 -1.84 20.57
N LYS A 344 -2.51 -1.79 21.44
CA LYS A 344 -1.24 -1.12 21.16
C LYS A 344 -0.43 -2.01 20.22
N PRO A 345 0.30 -1.43 19.24
CA PRO A 345 1.24 -2.20 18.45
C PRO A 345 2.16 -2.98 19.39
N PRO A 346 2.56 -4.21 19.03
CA PRO A 346 3.58 -4.90 19.80
C PRO A 346 4.80 -3.97 19.92
N PRO A 347 5.42 -3.86 21.11
CA PRO A 347 6.63 -3.08 21.24
C PRO A 347 7.61 -3.59 20.19
N PRO A 348 8.35 -2.69 19.50
CA PRO A 348 9.35 -3.12 18.54
C PRO A 348 10.23 -4.17 19.22
N PRO A 349 10.54 -5.29 18.53
CA PRO A 349 11.33 -6.35 19.13
C PRO A 349 12.55 -5.71 19.78
N ALA A 350 12.74 -6.01 21.06
CA ALA A 350 13.92 -5.56 21.78
C ALA A 350 15.12 -5.88 20.88
N PRO A 351 16.04 -4.93 20.64
CA PRO A 351 17.23 -5.19 19.84
C PRO A 351 17.79 -6.53 20.31
N ALA A 352 17.90 -7.49 19.39
CA ALA A 352 18.50 -8.77 19.74
C ALA A 352 19.79 -8.44 20.49
N PRO A 353 20.04 -9.01 21.69
CA PRO A 353 21.33 -8.87 22.32
C PRO A 353 22.33 -9.23 21.23
N PRO A 354 23.26 -8.34 20.86
CA PRO A 354 24.23 -8.66 19.82
C PRO A 354 24.79 -10.03 20.17
N PRO A 355 24.89 -10.97 19.20
CA PRO A 355 25.50 -12.26 19.49
C PRO A 355 26.76 -11.95 20.26
N ALA A 356 26.92 -12.55 21.45
CA ALA A 356 28.05 -12.29 22.30
C ALA A 356 29.29 -12.58 21.45
N ALA A 357 29.84 -11.53 20.85
CA ALA A 357 31.06 -11.63 20.10
C ALA A 357 32.03 -12.24 21.12
N PRO A 358 32.84 -13.24 20.75
CA PRO A 358 33.94 -13.62 21.61
C PRO A 358 34.60 -12.31 22.01
N ALA A 359 34.64 -12.02 23.32
CA ALA A 359 35.09 -10.72 23.82
C ALA A 359 36.38 -10.41 23.06
N PRO A 360 36.43 -9.30 22.30
CA PRO A 360 37.61 -9.02 21.49
C PRO A 360 38.79 -9.11 22.45
N THR A 361 39.78 -9.94 22.11
CA THR A 361 41.00 -10.04 22.90
C THR A 361 41.46 -8.60 23.14
N PRO A 362 41.64 -8.18 24.41
CA PRO A 362 42.05 -6.81 24.70
C PRO A 362 43.26 -6.46 23.84
N GLU A 363 43.11 -5.43 23.02
CA GLU A 363 44.18 -4.97 22.15
C GLU A 363 45.37 -4.62 23.04
N THR A 364 46.54 -5.17 22.70
CA THR A 364 47.75 -4.85 23.46
C THR A 364 48.08 -3.36 23.30
N PRO A 365 48.78 -2.73 24.26
CA PRO A 365 49.17 -1.32 24.12
C PRO A 365 49.91 -1.00 22.82
N ASP A 366 50.72 -1.94 22.31
CA ASP A 366 51.47 -1.78 21.05
C ASP A 366 50.55 -1.85 19.82
N GLU A 367 49.57 -2.76 19.81
CA GLU A 367 48.55 -2.83 18.75
C GLU A 367 47.69 -1.56 18.75
N GLN A 368 47.30 -1.07 19.93
CA GLN A 368 46.54 0.17 20.07
C GLN A 368 47.32 1.38 19.58
N ALA A 369 48.61 1.48 19.90
CA ALA A 369 49.47 2.54 19.39
C ALA A 369 49.62 2.48 17.86
N ALA A 370 49.81 1.29 17.29
CA ALA A 370 49.90 1.09 15.85
C ALA A 370 48.60 1.44 15.12
N ARG A 371 47.45 1.06 15.69
CA ARG A 371 46.13 1.45 15.19
C ARG A 371 45.96 2.96 15.20
N VAL A 372 46.18 3.63 16.34
CA VAL A 372 46.01 5.09 16.46
C VAL A 372 46.88 5.83 15.45
N ALA A 373 48.11 5.37 15.21
CA ALA A 373 48.99 5.94 14.18
C ALA A 373 48.41 5.75 12.76
N ASN A 374 47.86 4.57 12.45
CA ASN A 374 47.21 4.31 11.18
C ASN A 374 45.95 5.18 10.97
N ASP A 375 45.11 5.29 12.00
CA ASP A 375 43.89 6.09 11.98
C ASP A 375 44.20 7.59 11.78
N GLN A 376 45.28 8.10 12.40
CA GLN A 376 45.78 9.47 12.16
C GLN A 376 46.14 9.71 10.70
N VAL A 377 46.86 8.78 10.07
CA VAL A 377 47.24 8.89 8.65
C VAL A 377 46.00 8.82 7.76
N ALA A 378 45.11 7.86 7.98
CA ALA A 378 43.91 7.67 7.17
C ALA A 378 42.94 8.86 7.27
N ILE A 379 42.74 9.40 8.47
CA ILE A 379 41.91 10.58 8.69
C ILE A 379 42.53 11.82 8.02
N ALA A 380 43.86 12.02 8.14
CA ALA A 380 44.55 13.10 7.44
C ALA A 380 44.33 13.02 5.93
N GLN A 381 44.56 11.83 5.35
CA GLN A 381 44.40 11.58 3.92
C GLN A 381 42.96 11.82 3.45
N LEU A 382 41.96 11.40 4.23
CA LEU A 382 40.56 11.63 3.88
C LEU A 382 40.21 13.12 3.86
N LEU A 383 40.69 13.90 4.84
CA LEU A 383 40.44 15.35 4.90
C LEU A 383 41.19 16.11 3.79
N ASP A 384 42.43 15.72 3.49
CA ASP A 384 43.21 16.29 2.39
C ASP A 384 42.58 15.99 1.03
N ALA A 385 42.15 14.75 0.80
CA ALA A 385 41.47 14.34 -0.43
C ALA A 385 40.17 15.11 -0.64
N ALA A 386 39.41 15.41 0.43
CA ALA A 386 38.23 16.25 0.32
C ALA A 386 38.57 17.68 -0.15
N GLY A 387 39.68 18.25 0.34
CA GLY A 387 40.20 19.53 -0.14
C GLY A 387 40.64 19.49 -1.61
N ASP A 388 41.29 18.41 -2.04
CA ASP A 388 41.70 18.21 -3.44
C ASP A 388 40.50 18.09 -4.38
N ILE A 389 39.47 17.33 -3.99
CA ILE A 389 38.21 17.20 -4.74
C ILE A 389 37.50 18.55 -4.86
N ALA A 390 37.53 19.36 -3.79
CA ALA A 390 36.95 20.70 -3.77
C ALA A 390 37.76 21.73 -4.57
N GLY A 391 38.99 21.41 -4.99
CA GLY A 391 39.89 22.34 -5.69
C GLY A 391 40.55 23.39 -4.79
N ILE A 392 40.34 23.32 -3.47
CA ILE A 392 40.99 24.17 -2.48
C ILE A 392 41.10 23.44 -1.14
N ARG A 393 42.28 23.42 -0.54
CA ARG A 393 42.50 22.77 0.76
C ARG A 393 42.15 23.70 1.93
N GLY A 394 41.53 23.12 2.96
CA GLY A 394 41.50 23.71 4.30
C GLY A 394 42.67 23.19 5.14
N THR A 395 42.79 23.68 6.38
CA THR A 395 43.79 23.16 7.33
C THR A 395 43.14 22.11 8.23
N PRO A 396 43.45 20.81 8.09
CA PRO A 396 42.88 19.78 8.94
C PRO A 396 43.43 19.91 10.37
N THR A 397 42.55 19.73 11.35
CA THR A 397 42.89 19.56 12.76
C THR A 397 42.65 18.11 13.13
N ILE A 398 43.69 17.41 13.59
CA ILE A 398 43.62 16.00 13.98
C ILE A 398 44.04 15.89 15.44
N GLN A 399 43.26 15.15 16.22
CA GLN A 399 43.49 14.96 17.64
C GLN A 399 43.12 13.54 18.05
N THR A 400 43.80 13.01 19.06
CA THR A 400 43.45 11.75 19.70
C THR A 400 42.74 12.04 21.01
N ILE A 401 41.57 11.45 21.20
CA ILE A 401 40.74 11.59 22.39
C ILE A 401 40.53 10.23 23.07
N ALA A 402 40.33 10.23 24.39
CA ALA A 402 39.97 9.00 25.11
C ALA A 402 38.52 8.60 24.81
N CYS A 403 38.30 7.32 24.53
CA CYS A 403 36.97 6.74 24.44
C CYS A 403 36.46 6.47 25.84
N GLN A 404 35.28 6.98 26.20
CA GLN A 404 34.65 6.69 27.48
C GLN A 404 33.36 5.92 27.28
N ALA A 405 33.29 4.73 27.85
CA ALA A 405 32.06 3.95 27.94
C ALA A 405 31.70 3.86 29.43
N GLU A 406 30.53 4.38 29.81
CA GLU A 406 30.04 4.36 31.21
C GLU A 406 31.03 4.99 32.23
N GLY A 407 31.83 5.96 31.78
CA GLY A 407 32.83 6.63 32.63
C GLY A 407 34.16 5.88 32.78
N ILE A 408 34.36 4.80 32.04
CA ILE A 408 35.59 4.01 32.01
C ILE A 408 36.33 4.28 30.70
N ASP A 409 37.63 4.54 30.79
CA ASP A 409 38.50 4.68 29.62
C ASP A 409 38.56 3.34 28.85
N SER A 410 37.96 3.33 27.66
CA SER A 410 37.75 2.16 26.81
C SER A 410 38.69 2.13 25.60
N GLY A 411 39.50 3.18 25.42
CA GLY A 411 40.49 3.24 24.34
C GLY A 411 40.85 4.65 23.93
N LEU A 412 41.43 4.76 22.74
CA LEU A 412 41.80 6.02 22.09
C LEU A 412 41.17 6.05 20.70
N GLN A 413 40.50 7.16 20.39
CA GLN A 413 39.92 7.44 19.09
C GLN A 413 40.60 8.65 18.47
N VAL A 414 40.91 8.54 17.18
CA VAL A 414 41.39 9.69 16.41
C VAL A 414 40.19 10.40 15.81
N THR A 415 40.14 11.72 15.98
CA THR A 415 39.15 12.59 15.35
C THR A 415 39.86 13.64 14.52
N GLY A 416 39.26 13.96 13.37
CA GLY A 416 39.76 14.99 12.47
C GLY A 416 38.64 15.92 12.05
N SER A 417 38.97 17.18 11.80
CA SER A 417 38.04 18.13 11.21
C SER A 417 38.75 19.11 10.28
N VAL A 418 38.04 19.58 9.25
CA VAL A 418 38.53 20.63 8.35
C VAL A 418 37.36 21.50 7.90
N VAL A 419 37.63 22.78 7.67
CA VAL A 419 36.73 23.68 6.94
C VAL A 419 37.38 23.99 5.60
N ILE A 420 36.75 23.53 4.52
CA ILE A 420 37.18 23.78 3.15
C ILE A 420 36.58 25.12 2.70
N PRO A 421 37.40 26.15 2.40
CA PRO A 421 36.91 27.49 2.08
C PRO A 421 36.46 27.61 0.61
N ILE A 422 35.50 26.78 0.20
CA ILE A 422 35.05 26.60 -1.19
C ILE A 422 34.59 27.90 -1.84
N PHE A 423 34.05 28.83 -1.06
CA PHE A 423 33.56 30.12 -1.57
C PHE A 423 34.67 31.08 -2.06
N LYS A 424 35.94 30.75 -1.82
CA LYS A 424 37.07 31.49 -2.42
C LYS A 424 37.28 31.16 -3.90
N VAL A 425 36.78 30.01 -4.36
CA VAL A 425 37.01 29.48 -5.72
C VAL A 425 35.72 29.15 -6.47
N ALA A 426 34.58 29.02 -5.78
CA ALA A 426 33.28 28.74 -6.36
C ALA A 426 32.17 29.60 -5.74
N LYS A 427 31.06 29.82 -6.48
CA LYS A 427 29.90 30.59 -5.98
C LYS A 427 28.97 29.78 -5.08
N THR A 428 28.92 28.46 -5.27
CA THR A 428 28.13 27.52 -4.47
C THR A 428 28.99 26.32 -4.06
N ALA A 429 28.54 25.58 -3.05
CA ALA A 429 29.26 24.42 -2.53
C ALA A 429 28.73 23.08 -3.10
N ASP A 430 27.63 23.09 -3.86
CA ASP A 430 26.87 21.89 -4.23
C ASP A 430 27.69 20.88 -5.03
N ALA A 431 28.47 21.35 -6.00
CA ALA A 431 29.31 20.48 -6.83
C ALA A 431 30.41 19.80 -6.01
N ALA A 432 31.08 20.55 -5.12
CA ALA A 432 32.11 20.00 -4.23
C ALA A 432 31.49 19.03 -3.21
N TYR A 433 30.33 19.38 -2.65
CA TYR A 433 29.59 18.53 -1.72
C TYR A 433 29.23 17.18 -2.36
N ALA A 434 28.66 17.19 -3.57
CA ALA A 434 28.29 15.98 -4.28
C ALA A 434 29.54 15.13 -4.62
N ALA A 435 30.62 15.75 -5.09
CA ALA A 435 31.85 15.03 -5.43
C ALA A 435 32.51 14.37 -4.21
N ILE A 436 32.57 15.07 -3.06
CA ILE A 436 33.13 14.54 -1.82
C ILE A 436 32.29 13.39 -1.29
N THR A 437 30.96 13.53 -1.25
CA THR A 437 30.09 12.45 -0.75
C THR A 437 30.09 11.24 -1.68
N ASN A 438 30.22 11.43 -3.00
CA ASN A 438 30.38 10.32 -3.95
C ASN A 438 31.72 9.60 -3.78
N SER A 439 32.81 10.30 -3.45
CA SER A 439 34.10 9.64 -3.18
C SER A 439 34.05 8.77 -1.93
N TRP A 440 33.31 9.20 -0.90
CA TRP A 440 33.07 8.38 0.30
C TRP A 440 32.25 7.13 0.01
N LYS A 441 31.20 7.25 -0.81
CA LYS A 441 30.43 6.09 -1.28
C LYS A 441 31.29 5.11 -2.07
N ALA A 442 32.13 5.62 -2.97
CA ALA A 442 33.07 4.80 -3.73
C ALA A 442 34.11 4.11 -2.82
N ALA A 443 34.45 4.70 -1.67
CA ALA A 443 35.30 4.11 -0.65
C ALA A 443 34.55 3.12 0.29
N GLY A 444 33.28 2.80 0.00
CA GLY A 444 32.49 1.82 0.75
C GLY A 444 31.77 2.38 1.98
N MET A 445 31.63 3.70 2.11
CA MET A 445 30.82 4.31 3.17
C MET A 445 29.36 4.45 2.75
N SER A 446 28.44 4.14 3.66
CA SER A 446 26.99 4.24 3.43
C SER A 446 26.39 5.41 4.21
N PRO A 447 25.28 6.02 3.73
CA PRO A 447 24.57 7.05 4.48
C PRO A 447 24.13 6.54 5.87
N ALA A 448 24.43 7.29 6.92
CA ALA A 448 24.14 6.95 8.31
C ALA A 448 23.14 7.93 8.96
N GLY A 449 22.35 8.62 8.13
CA GLY A 449 21.40 9.65 8.54
C GLY A 449 21.97 11.08 8.48
N GLY A 450 21.15 12.04 8.90
CA GLY A 450 21.49 13.45 8.89
C GLY A 450 20.45 14.32 9.59
N ALA A 451 20.88 15.44 10.15
CA ALA A 451 20.00 16.42 10.79
C ALA A 451 20.55 17.83 10.55
N MET A 452 19.64 18.82 10.42
CA MET A 452 19.98 20.24 10.31
C MET A 452 21.01 20.58 9.20
N GLY A 453 20.86 19.94 8.02
CA GLY A 453 21.73 20.18 6.87
C GLY A 453 23.12 19.54 6.96
N ARG A 454 23.33 18.61 7.90
CA ARG A 454 24.52 17.75 7.97
C ARG A 454 24.19 16.37 7.45
N ALA A 455 25.01 15.86 6.53
CA ALA A 455 24.98 14.44 6.16
C ALA A 455 26.05 13.68 6.94
N ALA A 456 25.73 12.47 7.37
CA ALA A 456 26.65 11.53 7.99
C ALA A 456 26.79 10.26 7.15
N PHE A 457 27.99 9.71 7.11
CA PHE A 457 28.34 8.48 6.44
C PHE A 457 29.09 7.58 7.41
N GLY A 458 28.79 6.27 7.38
CA GLY A 458 29.41 5.25 8.20
C GLY A 458 30.12 4.20 7.37
N ALA A 459 31.22 3.68 7.88
CA ALA A 459 31.88 2.51 7.31
C ALA A 459 31.07 1.23 7.56
N ALA A 460 31.04 0.33 6.59
CA ALA A 460 30.39 -0.99 6.74
C ALA A 460 31.18 -1.95 7.63
N SER A 461 32.49 -1.71 7.82
CA SER A 461 33.37 -2.55 8.64
C SER A 461 33.90 -1.79 9.85
N THR A 462 33.83 -2.44 11.02
CA THR A 462 34.35 -1.96 12.30
C THR A 462 35.89 -1.93 12.36
N THR A 463 36.57 -2.45 11.33
CA THR A 463 38.03 -2.43 11.22
C THR A 463 38.57 -1.32 10.33
N MET A 464 37.69 -0.53 9.70
CA MET A 464 38.14 0.60 8.88
C MET A 464 38.74 1.72 9.75
N PRO A 465 39.86 2.32 9.32
CA PRO A 465 40.49 3.43 10.07
C PRO A 465 39.60 4.67 10.23
N VAL A 466 38.65 4.86 9.32
CA VAL A 466 37.61 5.90 9.42
C VAL A 466 36.26 5.23 9.55
N GLN A 467 35.64 5.37 10.71
CA GLN A 467 34.34 4.77 11.04
C GLN A 467 33.18 5.67 10.66
N GLN A 468 33.33 6.98 10.85
CA GLN A 468 32.28 7.95 10.58
C GLN A 468 32.84 9.22 9.96
N THR A 469 32.14 9.75 8.95
CA THR A 469 32.40 11.07 8.39
C THR A 469 31.12 11.88 8.35
N THR A 470 31.24 13.20 8.54
CA THR A 470 30.11 14.11 8.36
C THR A 470 30.52 15.30 7.51
N ILE A 471 29.56 15.84 6.75
CA ILE A 471 29.74 17.04 5.94
C ILE A 471 28.55 17.97 6.12
N ARG A 472 28.83 19.26 6.26
CA ARG A 472 27.83 20.31 6.39
C ARG A 472 28.29 21.59 5.69
N GLY A 473 27.38 22.26 4.99
CA GLY A 473 27.59 23.63 4.52
C GLY A 473 27.53 24.64 5.68
N THR A 474 28.52 25.51 5.76
CA THR A 474 28.60 26.64 6.71
C THR A 474 28.78 27.94 5.95
N THR A 475 28.76 29.09 6.64
CA THR A 475 29.07 30.38 6.03
C THR A 475 30.51 30.47 5.51
N ASP A 476 31.41 29.67 6.09
CA ASP A 476 32.84 29.71 5.78
C ASP A 476 33.26 28.65 4.74
N GLY A 477 32.33 27.76 4.36
CA GLY A 477 32.54 26.74 3.32
C GLY A 477 31.94 25.39 3.68
N LEU A 478 32.65 24.30 3.38
CA LEU A 478 32.24 22.94 3.74
C LEU A 478 33.00 22.49 4.99
N SER A 479 32.26 22.25 6.08
CA SER A 479 32.80 21.67 7.31
C SER A 479 32.71 20.16 7.24
N ILE A 480 33.85 19.48 7.38
CA ILE A 480 33.96 18.03 7.37
C ILE A 480 34.56 17.57 8.69
N THR A 481 34.00 16.51 9.25
CA THR A 481 34.56 15.82 10.42
C THR A 481 34.70 14.34 10.12
N ALA A 482 35.77 13.72 10.60
CA ALA A 482 36.03 12.29 10.47
C ALA A 482 36.41 11.70 11.83
N GLN A 483 36.01 10.47 12.09
CA GLN A 483 36.25 9.77 13.35
C GLN A 483 36.68 8.34 13.07
N GLY A 484 37.74 7.89 13.75
CA GLY A 484 38.19 6.50 13.74
C GLY A 484 37.43 5.64 14.73
N ARG A 485 37.90 4.42 14.97
CA ARG A 485 37.24 3.51 15.92
C ARG A 485 37.63 3.78 17.37
N CYS A 486 36.64 3.58 18.24
CA CYS A 486 36.82 3.13 19.61
C CYS A 486 36.68 1.59 19.57
#